data_AF-X1AHZ0-F1
#
_entry.id   AF-X1AHZ0-F1
#
_cell.length_a   1.000
_cell.length_b   1.000
_cell.length_c   1.000
_cell.angle_alpha   90.00
_cell.angle_beta   90.00
_cell.angle_gamma   90.00
#
_symmetry.space_group_name_H-M   'P 1'
#
loop_
_entity.id
_entity.type
_entity.pdbx_description
1 polymer ?
#
loop_
_entity_poly.entity_id
_entity_poly.type
_entity_poly.pdbx_seq_one_letter_code
_entity_poly.pdbx_strand_id
1 'polypeptide(L)'
;MVRRVFRSGSDILAKLSNPIAIGHVRYSTTGESRAINSQPLLSEYSRGQVAVAHNGNLINAALLRDEYEAHGSIFKSTSDTEVITHLLAKPTHVSNPDPLAHVLNHLEGAYCLVFLFADRIEAARDPCGIRPLCIGQTEKGCYVIASETCAFDAIEAKFIREVEPGEIVRLDKKGLSSRFFVKPGSVTPAHCIFEHIYFAKQNSTIFGENVHEFRK
;
A
#
# COMPACT_ATOMS: atom_id res chain seq x y z
N MET A 1 0.09 3.25 -20.30
CA MET A 1 1.04 3.98 -19.44
C MET A 1 2.17 3.07 -18.96
N VAL A 2 1.89 1.97 -18.23
CA VAL A 2 2.89 0.98 -17.74
C VAL A 2 3.83 0.45 -18.85
N ARG A 3 3.29 0.08 -20.02
CA ARG A 3 4.07 -0.38 -21.20
C ARG A 3 5.13 0.63 -21.71
N ARG A 4 4.99 1.92 -21.40
CA ARG A 4 5.98 2.95 -21.80
C ARG A 4 7.20 2.96 -20.87
N VAL A 5 7.01 2.53 -19.62
CA VAL A 5 8.06 2.39 -18.60
C VAL A 5 8.74 1.03 -18.74
N PHE A 6 7.95 -0.05 -18.80
CA PHE A 6 8.44 -1.41 -19.02
C PHE A 6 8.24 -1.78 -20.49
N ARG A 7 9.20 -1.37 -21.34
CA ARG A 7 9.11 -1.58 -22.80
C ARG A 7 9.47 -3.02 -23.16
N SER A 8 8.68 -3.62 -24.05
CA SER A 8 8.99 -4.90 -24.67
C SER A 8 10.35 -4.81 -25.39
N GLY A 9 11.23 -5.79 -25.17
CA GLY A 9 12.61 -5.79 -25.70
C GLY A 9 13.64 -5.08 -24.81
N SER A 10 13.24 -4.50 -23.68
CA SER A 10 14.18 -4.07 -22.64
C SER A 10 14.38 -5.20 -21.61
N ASP A 11 15.62 -5.40 -21.15
CA ASP A 11 15.94 -6.40 -20.11
C ASP A 11 15.50 -5.98 -18.70
N ILE A 12 14.69 -4.91 -18.56
CA ILE A 12 14.32 -4.34 -17.26
C ILE A 12 13.55 -5.36 -16.43
N LEU A 13 12.57 -6.06 -17.01
CA LEU A 13 11.81 -7.09 -16.30
C LEU A 13 12.67 -8.32 -15.98
N ALA A 14 13.61 -8.68 -16.86
CA ALA A 14 14.52 -9.80 -16.63
C ALA A 14 15.47 -9.55 -15.45
N LYS A 15 15.79 -8.28 -15.15
CA LYS A 15 16.60 -7.89 -13.99
C LYS A 15 15.84 -7.94 -12.66
N LEU A 16 14.50 -8.00 -12.67
CA LEU A 16 13.67 -8.10 -11.47
C LEU A 16 13.53 -9.57 -11.04
N SER A 17 14.65 -10.23 -10.77
CA SER A 17 14.71 -11.64 -10.38
C SER A 17 14.53 -11.79 -8.86
N ASN A 18 13.32 -11.59 -8.36
CA ASN A 18 12.98 -11.83 -6.96
C ASN A 18 11.63 -12.56 -6.86
N PRO A 19 11.47 -13.60 -6.01
CA PRO A 19 10.19 -14.29 -5.82
C PRO A 19 9.06 -13.41 -5.27
N ILE A 20 9.37 -12.23 -4.73
CA ILE A 20 8.39 -11.26 -4.24
C ILE A 20 8.61 -9.90 -4.90
N ALA A 21 7.51 -9.21 -5.19
CA ALA A 21 7.53 -7.90 -5.83
C ALA A 21 6.30 -7.08 -5.42
N ILE A 22 6.44 -5.76 -5.48
CA ILE A 22 5.34 -4.81 -5.37
C ILE A 22 5.39 -3.85 -6.57
N GLY A 23 4.25 -3.27 -6.92
CA GLY A 23 4.14 -2.33 -8.02
C GLY A 23 3.15 -1.21 -7.70
N HIS A 24 3.29 -0.09 -8.40
CA HIS A 24 2.41 1.05 -8.21
C HIS A 24 2.16 1.74 -9.56
N VAL A 25 0.92 2.22 -9.74
CA VAL A 25 0.53 3.08 -10.86
C VAL A 25 0.05 4.39 -10.28
N ARG A 26 0.81 5.47 -10.49
CA ARG A 26 0.54 6.76 -9.86
C ARG A 26 -0.47 7.58 -10.66
N TYR A 27 -1.52 8.01 -9.98
CA TYR A 27 -2.29 9.20 -10.35
C TYR A 27 -1.77 10.36 -9.49
N SER A 28 -1.43 11.50 -10.09
CA SER A 28 -0.82 12.61 -9.33
C SER A 28 -1.89 13.34 -8.51
N THR A 29 -2.07 12.95 -7.25
CA THR A 29 -3.00 13.59 -6.29
C THR A 29 -2.29 14.63 -5.42
N THR A 30 -1.14 14.24 -4.86
CA THR A 30 -0.33 15.06 -3.95
C THR A 30 1.13 15.08 -4.42
N GLY A 31 1.76 16.24 -4.30
CA GLY A 31 3.12 16.49 -4.78
C GLY A 31 3.24 16.68 -6.29
N GLU A 32 4.40 17.15 -6.73
CA GLU A 32 4.63 17.47 -8.14
C GLU A 32 4.56 16.21 -9.03
N SER A 33 4.22 16.38 -10.31
CA SER A 33 4.26 15.30 -11.31
C SER A 33 5.69 15.07 -11.79
N ARG A 34 6.56 14.62 -10.87
CA ARG A 34 7.98 14.37 -11.10
C ARG A 34 8.33 12.91 -10.89
N ALA A 35 9.34 12.44 -11.61
CA ALA A 35 9.83 11.06 -11.51
C ALA A 35 10.25 10.70 -10.07
N ILE A 36 10.77 11.67 -9.30
CA ILE A 36 11.17 11.49 -7.89
C ILE A 36 10.01 11.11 -6.96
N ASN A 37 8.77 11.40 -7.36
CA ASN A 37 7.56 11.04 -6.63
C ASN A 37 6.96 9.71 -7.15
N SER A 38 7.64 9.00 -8.04
CA SER A 38 7.21 7.67 -8.51
C SER A 38 7.44 6.64 -7.42
N GLN A 39 6.50 5.72 -7.30
CA GLN A 39 6.54 4.62 -6.34
C GLN A 39 6.66 3.28 -7.08
N PRO A 40 7.12 2.20 -6.42
CA PRO A 40 7.46 2.10 -4.99
C PRO A 40 8.63 2.98 -4.54
N LEU A 41 8.48 3.66 -3.40
CA LEU A 41 9.57 4.43 -2.78
C LEU A 41 10.50 3.46 -2.05
N LEU A 42 11.73 3.32 -2.54
CA LEU A 42 12.76 2.49 -1.92
C LEU A 42 13.62 3.33 -0.98
N SER A 43 13.70 2.90 0.28
CA SER A 43 14.54 3.51 1.31
C SER A 43 15.34 2.44 2.06
N GLU A 44 16.45 2.85 2.65
CA GLU A 44 17.29 2.02 3.52
C GLU A 44 17.35 2.66 4.91
N TYR A 45 17.18 1.85 5.94
CA TYR A 45 17.20 2.28 7.34
C TYR A 45 17.86 1.22 8.22
N SER A 46 17.88 1.41 9.54
CA SER A 46 18.59 0.54 10.49
C SER A 46 18.17 -0.94 10.47
N ARG A 47 17.01 -1.29 9.87
CA ARG A 47 16.56 -2.68 9.70
C ARG A 47 16.69 -3.21 8.27
N GLY A 48 17.44 -2.52 7.41
CA GLY A 48 17.65 -2.86 6.01
C GLY A 48 16.76 -2.08 5.04
N GLN A 49 16.58 -2.61 3.84
CA GLN A 49 15.81 -1.96 2.79
C GLN A 49 14.31 -2.24 2.91
N VAL A 50 13.52 -1.22 2.59
CA VAL A 50 12.06 -1.30 2.47
C VAL A 50 11.61 -0.51 1.25
N ALA A 51 10.72 -1.09 0.46
CA ALA A 51 9.98 -0.35 -0.57
C ALA A 51 8.52 -0.18 -0.18
N VAL A 52 7.94 0.99 -0.43
CA VAL A 52 6.54 1.32 -0.11
C VAL A 52 5.77 1.75 -1.34
N ALA A 53 4.59 1.17 -1.54
CA ALA A 53 3.55 1.68 -2.43
C ALA A 53 2.35 2.15 -1.60
N HIS A 54 1.79 3.31 -1.95
CA HIS A 54 0.75 4.01 -1.23
C HIS A 54 -0.38 4.44 -2.18
N ASN A 55 -1.59 3.98 -1.90
CA ASN A 55 -2.82 4.50 -2.49
C ASN A 55 -3.63 5.21 -1.40
N GLY A 56 -3.68 6.54 -1.46
CA GLY A 56 -4.31 7.32 -0.41
C GLY A 56 -3.82 8.76 -0.36
N ASN A 57 -4.13 9.43 0.74
CA ASN A 57 -3.59 10.74 1.09
C ASN A 57 -3.50 10.86 2.62
N LEU A 58 -2.30 11.16 3.10
CA LEU A 58 -2.05 11.42 4.52
C LEU A 58 -2.32 12.91 4.82
N ILE A 59 -3.32 13.19 5.65
CA ILE A 59 -3.72 14.58 5.97
C ILE A 59 -2.73 15.27 6.90
N ASN A 60 -2.04 14.52 7.75
CA ASN A 60 -1.04 15.03 8.69
C ASN A 60 0.41 14.93 8.16
N ALA A 61 0.62 14.57 6.89
CA ALA A 61 1.96 14.41 6.33
C ALA A 61 2.81 15.68 6.37
N ALA A 62 2.21 16.86 6.15
CA ALA A 62 2.94 18.13 6.23
C ALA A 62 3.45 18.39 7.66
N LEU A 63 2.59 18.19 8.66
CA LEU A 63 2.95 18.33 10.07
C LEU A 63 4.08 17.36 10.48
N LEU A 64 3.94 16.09 10.10
CA LEU A 64 4.95 15.09 10.36
C LEU A 64 6.27 15.42 9.65
N ARG A 65 6.21 15.91 8.41
CA ARG A 65 7.40 16.35 7.68
C ARG A 65 8.12 17.47 8.44
N ASP A 66 7.40 18.51 8.84
CA ASP A 66 7.96 19.65 9.58
C ASP A 66 8.62 19.20 10.89
N GLU A 67 8.00 18.27 11.63
CA GLU A 67 8.58 17.68 12.85
C GLU A 67 9.93 17.00 12.57
N TYR A 68 9.99 16.18 11.52
CA TYR A 68 11.22 15.44 11.19
C TYR A 68 12.31 16.35 10.61
N GLU A 69 11.95 17.35 9.79
CA GLU A 69 12.88 18.35 9.26
C GLU A 69 13.47 19.22 10.40
N ALA A 70 12.66 19.57 11.41
CA ALA A 70 13.14 20.27 12.60
C ALA A 70 14.19 19.47 13.40
N HIS A 71 14.20 18.15 13.25
CA HIS A 71 15.20 17.25 13.86
C HIS A 71 16.29 16.81 12.87
N GLY A 72 16.43 17.49 11.72
CA GLY A 72 17.52 17.28 10.76
C GLY A 72 17.27 16.19 9.72
N SER A 73 16.05 15.69 9.59
CA SER A 73 15.70 14.77 8.49
C SER A 73 15.67 15.52 7.15
N ILE A 74 16.14 14.86 6.09
CA ILE A 74 16.12 15.40 4.74
C ILE A 74 15.14 14.59 3.90
N PHE A 75 14.15 15.27 3.33
CA PHE A 75 13.19 14.71 2.39
C PHE A 75 13.62 15.00 0.95
N LYS A 76 13.59 14.00 0.08
CA LYS A 76 13.99 14.10 -1.32
C LYS A 76 12.79 14.38 -2.24
N SER A 77 11.63 13.89 -1.86
CA SER A 77 10.40 13.94 -2.63
C SER A 77 9.41 14.91 -1.98
N THR A 78 8.31 15.18 -2.69
CA THR A 78 7.16 15.90 -2.12
C THR A 78 6.00 14.92 -1.85
N SER A 79 6.28 13.62 -1.85
CA SER A 79 5.28 12.58 -1.63
C SER A 79 5.02 12.42 -0.15
N ASP A 80 3.75 12.37 0.25
CA ASP A 80 3.35 12.04 1.62
C ASP A 80 3.90 10.68 2.09
N THR A 81 4.07 9.75 1.14
CA THR A 81 4.68 8.44 1.34
C THR A 81 6.08 8.47 1.96
N GLU A 82 6.90 9.50 1.70
CA GLU A 82 8.28 9.54 2.24
C GLU A 82 8.29 9.68 3.76
N VAL A 83 7.30 10.37 4.33
CA VAL A 83 7.11 10.51 5.79
C VAL A 83 7.02 9.14 6.47
N ILE A 84 6.40 8.15 5.81
CA ILE A 84 6.27 6.78 6.33
C ILE A 84 7.66 6.16 6.53
N THR A 85 8.60 6.42 5.62
CA THR A 85 9.96 5.87 5.71
C THR A 85 10.76 6.51 6.84
N HIS A 86 10.56 7.82 7.11
CA HIS A 86 11.13 8.49 8.27
C HIS A 86 10.55 7.97 9.59
N LEU A 87 9.23 7.74 9.65
CA LEU A 87 8.57 7.13 10.79
C LEU A 87 9.09 5.71 11.08
N LEU A 88 9.32 4.90 10.04
CA LEU A 88 9.91 3.56 10.17
C LEU A 88 11.37 3.60 10.63
N ALA A 89 12.11 4.65 10.28
CA ALA A 89 13.53 4.80 10.62
C ALA A 89 13.77 5.35 12.03
N LYS A 90 12.77 6.00 12.66
CA LYS A 90 12.90 6.59 13.99
C LYS A 90 13.27 5.51 15.03
N PRO A 91 14.40 5.64 15.77
CA PRO A 91 14.88 4.58 16.67
C PRO A 91 13.84 4.14 17.72
N THR A 92 13.08 5.08 18.28
CA THR A 92 12.03 4.78 19.27
C THR A 92 10.87 3.97 18.68
N HIS A 93 10.60 4.12 17.38
CA HIS A 93 9.59 3.33 16.69
C HIS A 93 10.12 1.94 16.33
N VAL A 94 11.39 1.87 15.91
CA VAL A 94 12.09 0.61 15.62
C VAL A 94 12.12 -0.33 16.83
N SER A 95 12.27 0.21 18.04
CA SER A 95 12.28 -0.57 19.28
C SER A 95 10.92 -1.10 19.73
N ASN A 96 9.82 -0.71 19.07
CA ASN A 96 8.49 -1.20 19.41
C ASN A 96 8.38 -2.72 19.11
N PRO A 97 7.62 -3.51 19.90
CA PRO A 97 7.36 -4.92 19.58
C PRO A 97 6.75 -5.14 18.19
N ASP A 98 5.93 -4.18 17.73
CA ASP A 98 5.39 -4.14 16.36
C ASP A 98 5.60 -2.76 15.75
N PRO A 99 6.79 -2.51 15.15
CA PRO A 99 7.15 -1.19 14.64
C PRO A 99 6.22 -0.70 13.53
N LEU A 100 5.70 -1.60 12.68
CA LEU A 100 4.80 -1.19 11.62
C LEU A 100 3.45 -0.75 12.21
N ALA A 101 2.84 -1.54 13.09
CA ALA A 101 1.59 -1.15 13.74
C ALA A 101 1.75 0.18 14.51
N HIS A 102 2.89 0.38 15.17
CA HIS A 102 3.18 1.63 15.85
C HIS A 102 3.29 2.82 14.88
N VAL A 103 3.98 2.67 13.75
CA VAL A 103 4.06 3.70 12.70
C VAL A 103 2.69 4.03 12.14
N LEU A 104 1.87 3.02 11.83
CA LEU A 104 0.53 3.23 11.26
C LEU A 104 -0.39 4.03 12.20
N ASN A 105 -0.22 3.91 13.51
CA ASN A 105 -0.97 4.70 14.50
C ASN A 105 -0.61 6.20 14.52
N HIS A 106 0.46 6.63 13.84
CA HIS A 106 0.79 8.06 13.66
C HIS A 106 0.20 8.65 12.37
N LEU A 107 -0.34 7.81 11.48
CA LEU A 107 -0.84 8.25 10.19
C LEU A 107 -2.31 8.63 10.28
N GLU A 108 -2.64 9.82 9.80
CA GLU A 108 -4.02 10.27 9.66
C GLU A 108 -4.39 10.43 8.19
N GLY A 109 -5.60 10.02 7.83
CA GLY A 109 -6.12 10.13 6.47
C GLY A 109 -6.56 8.78 5.90
N ALA A 110 -6.57 8.69 4.58
CA ALA A 110 -6.93 7.48 3.85
C ALA A 110 -5.67 6.83 3.30
N TYR A 111 -5.48 5.53 3.51
CA TYR A 111 -4.32 4.84 2.98
C TYR A 111 -4.54 3.33 2.83
N CYS A 112 -4.10 2.82 1.68
CA CYS A 112 -3.72 1.43 1.47
C CYS A 112 -2.22 1.41 1.20
N LEU A 113 -1.47 0.71 2.03
CA LEU A 113 -0.02 0.63 1.96
C LEU A 113 0.40 -0.80 1.65
N VAL A 114 1.40 -0.96 0.79
CA VAL A 114 2.08 -2.24 0.56
C VAL A 114 3.58 -2.03 0.72
N PHE A 115 4.15 -2.72 1.69
CA PHE A 115 5.56 -2.72 2.05
C PHE A 115 6.22 -3.98 1.52
N LEU A 116 7.35 -3.81 0.85
CA LEU A 116 8.25 -4.91 0.49
C LEU A 116 9.49 -4.82 1.37
N PHE A 117 9.64 -5.80 2.26
CA PHE A 117 10.87 -6.03 3.01
C PHE A 117 11.67 -7.15 2.34
N ALA A 118 12.90 -7.37 2.80
CA ALA A 118 13.79 -8.39 2.25
C ALA A 118 13.21 -9.82 2.26
N ASP A 119 12.37 -10.15 3.24
CA ASP A 119 11.87 -11.50 3.48
C ASP A 119 10.34 -11.66 3.38
N ARG A 120 9.61 -10.57 3.18
CA ARG A 120 8.14 -10.55 3.26
C ARG A 120 7.50 -9.33 2.61
N ILE A 121 6.21 -9.44 2.35
CA ILE A 121 5.33 -8.31 2.04
C ILE A 121 4.44 -8.07 3.25
N GLU A 122 4.26 -6.82 3.65
CA GLU A 122 3.20 -6.43 4.58
C GLU A 122 2.28 -5.41 3.89
N ALA A 123 0.97 -5.57 4.01
CA ALA A 123 0.01 -4.63 3.46
C ALA A 123 -0.93 -4.16 4.58
N ALA A 124 -1.27 -2.88 4.58
CA ALA A 124 -2.10 -2.28 5.62
C ALA A 124 -3.19 -1.40 5.01
N ARG A 125 -4.34 -1.38 5.68
CA ARG A 125 -5.48 -0.53 5.32
C ARG A 125 -5.83 0.38 6.48
N ASP A 126 -6.15 1.64 6.18
CA ASP A 126 -6.49 2.64 7.19
C ASP A 126 -7.67 2.19 8.08
N PRO A 127 -7.78 2.69 9.33
CA PRO A 127 -8.82 2.29 10.28
C PRO A 127 -10.25 2.51 9.80
N CYS A 128 -10.47 3.45 8.87
CA CYS A 128 -11.77 3.75 8.29
C CYS A 128 -12.06 2.91 7.04
N GLY A 129 -11.08 2.17 6.51
CA GLY A 129 -11.22 1.36 5.31
C GLY A 129 -11.50 2.17 4.04
N ILE A 130 -11.06 3.43 3.97
CA ILE A 130 -11.54 4.39 2.95
C ILE A 130 -11.22 3.92 1.52
N ARG A 131 -9.99 3.43 1.29
CA ARG A 131 -9.54 2.92 -0.01
C ARG A 131 -9.68 1.39 -0.09
N PRO A 132 -9.93 0.81 -1.26
CA PRO A 132 -10.05 -0.63 -1.41
C PRO A 132 -8.69 -1.32 -1.43
N LEU A 133 -8.64 -2.52 -0.86
CA LEU A 133 -7.48 -3.41 -0.88
C LEU A 133 -7.97 -4.84 -0.71
N CYS A 134 -7.58 -5.73 -1.61
CA CYS A 134 -8.05 -7.11 -1.66
C CYS A 134 -6.91 -8.10 -1.79
N ILE A 135 -7.19 -9.32 -1.38
CA ILE A 135 -6.27 -10.45 -1.37
C ILE A 135 -6.81 -11.52 -2.32
N GLY A 136 -5.93 -12.06 -3.15
CA GLY A 136 -6.20 -13.21 -3.99
C GLY A 136 -5.09 -14.26 -3.88
N GLN A 137 -5.31 -15.39 -4.52
CA GLN A 137 -4.31 -16.45 -4.65
C GLN A 137 -4.39 -17.11 -6.02
N THR A 138 -3.24 -17.23 -6.67
CA THR A 138 -3.10 -17.97 -7.94
C THR A 138 -3.29 -19.47 -7.73
N GLU A 139 -3.57 -20.22 -8.79
CA GLU A 139 -3.66 -21.69 -8.71
C GLU A 139 -2.38 -22.36 -8.19
N LYS A 140 -1.22 -21.72 -8.40
CA LYS A 140 0.09 -22.17 -7.89
C LYS A 140 0.30 -21.89 -6.40
N GLY A 141 -0.69 -21.31 -5.72
CA GLY A 141 -0.62 -21.00 -4.30
C GLY A 141 0.04 -19.65 -3.95
N CYS A 142 0.50 -18.88 -4.94
CA CYS A 142 1.08 -17.55 -4.68
C CYS A 142 -0.01 -16.55 -4.29
N TYR A 143 0.15 -15.90 -3.15
CA TYR A 143 -0.71 -14.81 -2.70
C TYR A 143 -0.44 -13.52 -3.47
N VAL A 144 -1.50 -12.77 -3.73
CA VAL A 144 -1.46 -11.48 -4.43
C VAL A 144 -2.32 -10.46 -3.69
N ILE A 145 -1.90 -9.20 -3.69
CA ILE A 145 -2.63 -8.08 -3.09
C ILE A 145 -2.79 -7.01 -4.15
N ALA A 146 -4.00 -6.46 -4.28
CA ALA A 146 -4.31 -5.42 -5.25
C ALA A 146 -5.35 -4.44 -4.71
N SER A 147 -5.39 -3.21 -5.24
CA SER A 147 -6.45 -2.25 -4.90
C SER A 147 -7.82 -2.68 -5.42
N GLU A 148 -7.88 -3.45 -6.51
CA GLU A 148 -9.12 -3.88 -7.15
C GLU A 148 -9.04 -5.35 -7.60
N THR A 149 -10.17 -6.06 -7.51
CA THR A 149 -10.24 -7.49 -7.86
C THR A 149 -10.02 -7.76 -9.35
N CYS A 150 -10.26 -6.78 -10.23
CA CYS A 150 -10.00 -6.92 -11.66
C CYS A 150 -8.52 -7.24 -11.99
N ALA A 151 -7.59 -6.93 -11.09
CA ALA A 151 -6.19 -7.30 -11.23
C ALA A 151 -5.98 -8.82 -11.14
N PHE A 152 -6.85 -9.53 -10.41
CA PHE A 152 -6.80 -10.97 -10.23
C PHE A 152 -7.24 -11.71 -11.48
N ASP A 153 -8.26 -11.20 -12.19
CA ASP A 153 -8.71 -11.76 -13.48
C ASP A 153 -7.55 -11.84 -14.49
N ALA A 154 -6.71 -10.81 -14.52
CA ALA A 154 -5.59 -10.71 -15.47
C ALA A 154 -4.46 -11.73 -15.22
N ILE A 155 -4.41 -12.32 -14.03
CA ILE A 155 -3.37 -13.28 -13.61
C ILE A 155 -3.97 -14.60 -13.10
N GLU A 156 -5.26 -14.83 -13.38
CA GLU A 156 -5.99 -16.03 -12.99
C GLU A 156 -5.89 -16.33 -11.47
N ALA A 157 -5.89 -15.26 -10.65
CA ALA A 157 -5.95 -15.38 -9.21
C ALA A 157 -7.41 -15.45 -8.74
N LYS A 158 -7.68 -16.31 -7.77
CA LYS A 158 -8.98 -16.39 -7.10
C LYS A 158 -9.03 -15.35 -5.99
N PHE A 159 -10.09 -14.56 -5.96
CA PHE A 159 -10.38 -13.67 -4.85
C PHE A 159 -10.55 -14.48 -3.55
N ILE A 160 -9.92 -14.03 -2.46
CA ILE A 160 -10.05 -14.62 -1.13
C ILE A 160 -10.95 -13.74 -0.28
N ARG A 161 -10.53 -12.49 -0.04
CA ARG A 161 -11.26 -11.49 0.76
C ARG A 161 -10.66 -10.09 0.60
N GLU A 162 -11.35 -9.10 1.12
CA GLU A 162 -10.80 -7.77 1.33
C GLU A 162 -9.88 -7.74 2.55
N VAL A 163 -8.91 -6.81 2.55
CA VAL A 163 -8.16 -6.42 3.74
C VAL A 163 -9.09 -5.58 4.62
N GLU A 164 -9.24 -5.94 5.89
CA GLU A 164 -10.17 -5.28 6.80
C GLU A 164 -9.66 -3.89 7.23
N PRO A 165 -10.55 -2.95 7.62
CA PRO A 165 -10.14 -1.68 8.19
C PRO A 165 -9.24 -1.87 9.42
N GLY A 166 -8.07 -1.22 9.41
CA GLY A 166 -7.11 -1.36 10.51
C GLY A 166 -6.30 -2.66 10.52
N GLU A 167 -6.42 -3.49 9.48
CA GLU A 167 -5.68 -4.74 9.35
C GLU A 167 -4.28 -4.52 8.75
N ILE A 168 -3.31 -5.28 9.26
CA ILE A 168 -2.03 -5.56 8.62
C ILE A 168 -2.01 -7.03 8.20
N VAL A 169 -1.92 -7.25 6.89
CA VAL A 169 -1.69 -8.58 6.29
C VAL A 169 -0.21 -8.75 6.05
N ARG A 170 0.33 -9.89 6.46
CA ARG A 170 1.72 -10.28 6.23
C ARG A 170 1.76 -11.53 5.34
N LEU A 171 2.53 -11.44 4.27
CA LEU A 171 2.82 -12.54 3.34
C LEU A 171 4.31 -12.86 3.43
N ASP A 172 4.64 -14.06 3.90
CA ASP A 172 6.02 -14.55 3.92
C ASP A 172 6.08 -16.05 3.58
N LYS A 173 7.24 -16.68 3.78
CA LYS A 173 7.43 -18.11 3.50
C LYS A 173 6.51 -19.04 4.30
N LYS A 174 5.94 -18.58 5.42
CA LYS A 174 4.97 -19.34 6.22
C LYS A 174 3.54 -19.20 5.70
N GLY A 175 3.31 -18.32 4.72
CA GLY A 175 2.01 -18.04 4.12
C GLY A 175 1.44 -16.69 4.54
N LEU A 176 0.11 -16.64 4.61
CA LEU A 176 -0.65 -15.45 4.96
C LEU A 176 -0.94 -15.43 6.46
N SER A 177 -0.68 -14.29 7.10
CA SER A 177 -1.07 -14.01 8.48
C SER A 177 -1.62 -12.59 8.61
N SER A 178 -2.44 -12.37 9.63
CA SER A 178 -3.13 -11.10 9.86
C SER A 178 -3.00 -10.66 11.30
N ARG A 179 -2.94 -9.35 11.50
CA ARG A 179 -3.05 -8.69 12.80
C ARG A 179 -3.66 -7.31 12.63
N PHE A 180 -4.13 -6.70 13.70
CA PHE A 180 -4.71 -5.37 13.63
C PHE A 180 -3.89 -4.37 14.46
N PHE A 181 -3.71 -3.16 13.93
CA PHE A 181 -3.04 -2.07 14.64
C PHE A 181 -4.00 -1.15 15.39
N VAL A 182 -5.30 -1.36 15.20
CA VAL A 182 -6.42 -0.77 15.95
C VAL A 182 -7.39 -1.89 16.36
N LYS A 183 -8.21 -1.68 17.39
CA LYS A 183 -9.21 -2.68 17.78
C LYS A 183 -10.26 -2.83 16.66
N PRO A 184 -10.53 -4.04 16.14
CA PRO A 184 -11.57 -4.25 15.13
C PRO A 184 -12.92 -3.69 15.60
N GLY A 185 -13.60 -2.95 14.72
CA GLY A 185 -14.89 -2.31 15.01
C GLY A 185 -14.83 -1.11 15.96
N SER A 186 -13.64 -0.63 16.34
CA SER A 186 -13.52 0.60 17.15
C SER A 186 -13.73 1.88 16.35
N VAL A 187 -13.68 1.79 15.02
CA VAL A 187 -13.88 2.90 14.09
C VAL A 187 -15.00 2.52 13.12
N THR A 188 -15.93 3.44 12.88
CA THR A 188 -16.98 3.27 11.87
C THR A 188 -16.36 3.38 10.48
N PRO A 189 -16.52 2.38 9.60
CA PRO A 189 -16.00 2.46 8.24
C PRO A 189 -16.55 3.65 7.46
N ALA A 190 -15.71 4.27 6.64
CA ALA A 190 -16.03 5.43 5.80
C ALA A 190 -15.56 5.18 4.35
N HIS A 191 -16.07 4.11 3.74
CA HIS A 191 -15.70 3.70 2.39
C HIS A 191 -15.89 4.82 1.36
N CYS A 192 -14.93 4.98 0.45
CA CYS A 192 -15.01 6.03 -0.56
C CYS A 192 -16.09 5.73 -1.60
N ILE A 193 -17.22 6.43 -1.52
CA ILE A 193 -18.34 6.27 -2.47
C ILE A 193 -17.95 6.58 -3.92
N PHE A 194 -16.93 7.43 -4.14
CA PHE A 194 -16.42 7.72 -5.49
C PHE A 194 -15.78 6.52 -6.18
N GLU A 195 -15.36 5.49 -5.44
CA GLU A 195 -14.92 4.23 -6.06
C GLU A 195 -16.10 3.56 -6.78
N HIS A 196 -17.25 3.48 -6.11
CA HIS A 196 -18.49 2.98 -6.71
C HIS A 196 -19.02 3.88 -7.82
N ILE A 197 -18.96 5.20 -7.68
CA ILE A 197 -19.53 6.12 -8.68
C ILE A 197 -18.65 6.23 -9.92
N TYR A 198 -17.31 6.22 -9.76
CA TYR A 198 -16.41 6.66 -10.84
C TYR A 198 -15.12 5.86 -10.97
N PHE A 199 -14.34 5.73 -9.89
CA PHE A 199 -12.93 5.30 -10.01
C PHE A 199 -12.76 3.82 -10.31
N ALA A 200 -13.47 2.94 -9.61
CA ALA A 200 -13.28 1.51 -9.77
C ALA A 200 -13.83 1.02 -11.12
N LYS A 201 -13.21 -0.04 -11.65
CA LYS A 201 -13.69 -0.69 -12.86
C LYS A 201 -14.99 -1.45 -12.58
N GLN A 202 -15.84 -1.53 -13.60
CA GLN A 202 -17.15 -2.19 -13.51
C GLN A 202 -17.05 -3.68 -13.15
N ASN A 203 -15.97 -4.36 -13.57
CA ASN A 203 -15.74 -5.77 -13.22
C ASN A 203 -15.07 -5.96 -11.86
N SER A 204 -14.86 -4.91 -11.08
CA SER A 204 -14.34 -5.01 -9.71
C SER A 204 -15.46 -5.27 -8.70
N THR A 205 -15.14 -6.01 -7.64
CA THR A 205 -15.94 -6.07 -6.41
C THR A 205 -15.17 -5.33 -5.33
N ILE A 206 -15.76 -4.29 -4.77
CA ILE A 206 -15.16 -3.44 -3.73
C ILE A 206 -16.16 -3.26 -2.60
N PHE A 207 -15.69 -3.23 -1.36
CA PHE A 207 -16.53 -3.05 -0.18
C PHE A 207 -17.69 -4.07 -0.10
N GLY A 208 -17.49 -5.28 -0.63
CA GLY A 208 -18.51 -6.33 -0.71
C GLY A 208 -19.53 -6.19 -1.84
N GLU A 209 -19.47 -5.14 -2.66
CA GLU A 209 -20.43 -4.86 -3.72
C GLU A 209 -19.77 -4.92 -5.11
N ASN A 210 -20.50 -5.45 -6.09
CA ASN A 210 -20.04 -5.40 -7.48
C ASN A 210 -20.30 -4.01 -8.07
N VAL A 211 -19.27 -3.41 -8.67
CA VAL A 211 -19.35 -2.03 -9.19
C VAL A 211 -20.34 -1.89 -10.33
N HIS A 212 -20.47 -2.89 -11.21
CA HIS A 212 -21.42 -2.87 -12.32
C HIS A 212 -22.87 -2.88 -11.82
N GLU A 213 -23.17 -3.74 -10.85
CA GLU A 213 -24.52 -3.81 -10.28
C GLU A 213 -24.89 -2.54 -9.49
N PHE A 214 -23.94 -1.91 -8.79
CA PHE A 214 -24.20 -0.65 -8.09
C PHE A 214 -24.53 0.52 -9.02
N ARG A 215 -23.96 0.55 -10.24
CA ARG A 215 -24.13 1.65 -11.20
C ARG A 215 -25.37 1.52 -12.09
N LYS A 216 -26.13 0.43 -11.99
CA LYS A 216 -27.40 0.24 -12.71
C LYS A 216 -28.56 0.93 -11.99
#